data_AF-A0A1A8HX24-F1
#
_entry.id   AF-A0A1A8HX24-F1
#
_cell.length_a   1.000
_cell.length_b   1.000
_cell.length_c   1.000
_cell.angle_alpha   90.00
_cell.angle_beta   90.00
_cell.angle_gamma   90.00
#
_symmetry.space_group_name_H-M   'P 1'
#
loop_
_entity.id
_entity.type
_entity.pdbx_description
1 polymer ?
#
loop_
_entity_poly.entity_id
_entity_poly.type
_entity_poly.pdbx_seq_one_letter_code
_entity_poly.pdbx_strand_id
1 'polypeptide(L)'
;ILDMIKGNAHLAIALDNAQLASEDFRVKMEYEMSMRLTVEADVARLRKLLDDTNVIRLHLESDIESLKEELITLKKNHEMDVAALRDQITQVGVHVDVDAAKGQDLAKIMEEMRAKYERIALKNQQELKVWHESQITEVQVQVTESSSALKEATTVMSETRRKHQALDIELQSALSLKASLEATLRDLEMRYNIELERYNAIILRFQDELTQIRADIQQNTREYELLLNIKVKLEAEIAEYRRLLDGGADLKLEDAVDKKTAQTKVEIVSQTFVDGKLVSESKDIKTSEKK
;
A
#
# COMPACT_ATOMS: atom_id res chain seq x y z
N ILE A 1 -42.33 -18.97 -21.84
CA ILE A 1 -40.89 -19.13 -22.17
C ILE A 1 -40.27 -17.80 -22.59
N LEU A 2 -40.73 -17.15 -23.66
CA LEU A 2 -40.17 -15.87 -24.14
C LEU A 2 -40.17 -14.75 -23.07
N ASP A 3 -41.25 -14.62 -22.31
CA ASP A 3 -41.38 -13.60 -21.27
C ASP A 3 -40.41 -13.82 -20.09
N MET A 4 -40.19 -15.09 -19.73
CA MET A 4 -39.21 -15.50 -18.73
C MET A 4 -37.77 -15.22 -19.21
N ILE A 5 -37.47 -15.45 -20.49
CA ILE A 5 -36.18 -15.11 -21.09
C ILE A 5 -35.95 -13.59 -21.07
N LYS A 6 -36.98 -12.79 -21.38
CA LYS A 6 -36.93 -11.32 -21.30
C LYS A 6 -36.72 -10.83 -19.86
N GLY A 7 -37.42 -11.41 -18.89
CA GLY A 7 -37.25 -11.11 -17.47
C GLY A 7 -35.82 -11.40 -16.99
N ASN A 8 -35.26 -12.56 -17.36
CA ASN A 8 -33.88 -12.91 -17.03
C ASN A 8 -32.86 -11.97 -17.68
N ALA A 9 -33.06 -11.57 -18.94
CA ALA A 9 -32.18 -10.61 -19.61
C ALA A 9 -32.22 -9.22 -18.94
N HIS A 10 -33.41 -8.75 -18.53
CA HIS A 10 -33.54 -7.51 -17.78
C HIS A 10 -32.87 -7.58 -16.41
N LEU A 11 -33.01 -8.69 -15.68
CA LEU A 11 -32.35 -8.90 -14.40
C LEU A 11 -30.82 -8.94 -14.56
N ALA A 12 -30.31 -9.59 -15.60
CA ALA A 12 -28.87 -9.64 -15.88
C ALA A 12 -28.29 -8.24 -16.15
N ILE A 13 -28.97 -7.43 -16.97
CA ILE A 13 -28.56 -6.04 -17.24
C ILE A 13 -28.66 -5.18 -15.98
N ALA A 14 -29.71 -5.34 -15.17
CA ALA A 14 -29.85 -4.61 -13.92
C ALA A 14 -28.73 -4.96 -12.93
N LEU A 15 -28.33 -6.24 -12.89
CA LEU A 15 -27.23 -6.72 -12.06
C LEU A 15 -25.88 -6.18 -12.54
N ASP A 16 -25.62 -6.21 -13.85
CA ASP A 16 -24.40 -5.64 -14.45
C ASP A 16 -24.30 -4.13 -14.19
N ASN A 17 -25.40 -3.39 -14.41
CA ASN A 17 -25.46 -1.96 -14.10
C ASN A 17 -25.24 -1.66 -12.61
N ALA A 18 -25.79 -2.49 -11.72
CA ALA A 18 -25.57 -2.33 -10.28
C ALA A 18 -24.12 -2.63 -9.89
N GLN A 19 -23.48 -3.62 -10.53
CA GLN A 19 -22.07 -3.93 -10.34
C GLN A 19 -21.17 -2.80 -10.84
N LEU A 20 -21.41 -2.29 -12.05
CA LEU A 20 -20.67 -1.16 -12.60
C LEU A 20 -20.81 0.09 -11.72
N ALA A 21 -22.02 0.41 -11.26
CA ALA A 21 -22.23 1.53 -10.35
C ALA A 21 -21.52 1.34 -9.00
N SER A 22 -21.49 0.11 -8.47
CA SER A 22 -20.77 -0.22 -7.24
C SER A 22 -19.26 -0.03 -7.41
N GLU A 23 -18.69 -0.48 -8.53
CA GLU A 23 -17.27 -0.30 -8.85
C GLU A 23 -16.91 1.19 -9.04
N ASP A 24 -17.75 1.96 -9.72
CA ASP A 24 -17.58 3.41 -9.87
C ASP A 24 -17.57 4.12 -8.51
N PHE A 25 -18.49 3.76 -7.61
CA PHE A 25 -18.51 4.31 -6.25
C PHE A 25 -17.29 3.88 -5.43
N ARG A 26 -16.81 2.64 -5.59
CA ARG A 26 -15.59 2.16 -4.94
C ARG A 26 -14.38 2.97 -5.36
N VAL A 27 -14.16 3.14 -6.67
CA VAL A 27 -13.05 3.93 -7.21
C VAL A 27 -13.14 5.38 -6.74
N LYS A 28 -14.34 5.97 -6.76
CA LYS A 28 -14.54 7.34 -6.26
C LYS A 28 -14.23 7.46 -4.77
N MET A 29 -14.66 6.50 -3.95
CA MET A 29 -14.37 6.46 -2.52
C MET A 29 -12.86 6.34 -2.26
N GLU A 30 -12.15 5.50 -3.00
CA GLU A 30 -10.69 5.35 -2.90
C GLU A 30 -9.97 6.66 -3.26
N TYR A 31 -10.41 7.33 -4.33
CA TYR A 31 -9.88 8.64 -4.72
C TYR A 31 -10.11 9.72 -3.65
N GLU A 32 -11.34 9.84 -3.16
CA GLU A 32 -11.70 10.79 -2.10
C GLU A 32 -10.94 10.50 -0.80
N MET A 33 -10.75 9.23 -0.44
CA MET A 33 -9.95 8.82 0.71
C MET A 33 -8.49 9.26 0.56
N SER A 34 -7.87 9.03 -0.60
CA SER A 34 -6.50 9.44 -0.90
C SER A 34 -6.33 10.96 -0.85
N MET A 35 -7.29 11.70 -1.42
CA MET A 35 -7.30 13.16 -1.36
C MET A 35 -7.46 13.66 0.08
N ARG A 36 -8.35 13.06 0.87
CA ARG A 36 -8.54 13.41 2.29
C ARG A 36 -7.26 13.19 3.09
N LEU A 37 -6.59 12.04 2.93
CA LEU A 37 -5.33 11.75 3.62
C LEU A 37 -4.23 12.77 3.28
N THR A 38 -4.18 13.21 2.01
CA THR A 38 -3.24 14.24 1.57
C THR A 38 -3.51 15.58 2.25
N VAL A 39 -4.79 16.01 2.28
CA VAL A 39 -5.21 17.25 2.94
C VAL A 39 -4.99 17.18 4.45
N GLU A 40 -5.29 16.04 5.09
CA GLU A 40 -5.03 15.83 6.51
C GLU A 40 -3.52 15.96 6.83
N ALA A 41 -2.66 15.41 5.97
CA ALA A 41 -1.21 15.55 6.10
C ALA A 41 -0.75 17.01 5.91
N ASP A 42 -1.33 17.76 4.97
CA ASP A 42 -1.07 19.19 4.80
C ASP A 42 -1.49 20.00 6.02
N VAL A 43 -2.69 19.75 6.56
CA VAL A 43 -3.18 20.42 7.77
C VAL A 43 -2.26 20.14 8.96
N ALA A 44 -1.80 18.90 9.12
CA ALA A 44 -0.84 18.55 10.16
C ALA A 44 0.49 19.29 10.00
N ARG A 45 1.02 19.40 8.76
CA ARG A 45 2.22 20.19 8.46
C ARG A 45 2.04 21.67 8.77
N LEU A 46 0.91 22.25 8.38
CA LEU A 46 0.62 23.67 8.63
C LEU A 46 0.49 23.97 10.13
N ARG A 47 -0.12 23.07 10.91
CA ARG A 47 -0.17 23.19 12.36
C ARG A 47 1.22 23.18 12.98
N LYS A 48 2.08 22.24 12.56
CA LYS A 48 3.47 22.20 13.02
C LYS A 48 4.22 23.49 12.67
N LEU A 49 4.08 23.99 11.43
CA LEU A 49 4.70 25.24 11.01
C LEU A 49 4.23 26.43 11.84
N LEU A 50 2.95 26.48 12.18
CA LEU A 50 2.39 27.50 13.07
C LEU A 50 2.98 27.41 14.48
N ASP A 51 3.11 26.20 15.04
CA ASP A 51 3.72 25.97 16.35
C ASP A 51 5.20 26.38 16.35
N ASP A 52 5.97 25.96 15.33
CA ASP A 52 7.38 26.34 15.17
C ASP A 52 7.54 27.86 15.04
N THR A 53 6.65 28.52 14.28
CA THR A 53 6.65 29.99 14.13
C THR A 53 6.31 30.68 15.45
N ASN A 54 5.37 30.13 16.22
CA ASN A 54 5.00 30.67 17.53
C ASN A 54 6.16 30.55 18.53
N VAL A 55 6.90 29.44 18.52
CA VAL A 55 8.10 29.27 19.34
C VAL A 55 9.16 30.30 18.99
N ILE A 56 9.43 30.50 17.69
CA ILE A 56 10.39 31.53 17.23
C ILE A 56 9.94 32.93 17.66
N ARG A 57 8.64 33.25 17.52
CA ARG A 57 8.09 34.53 17.98
C ARG A 57 8.31 34.74 19.47
N LEU A 58 8.01 33.73 20.30
CA LEU A 58 8.21 33.81 21.75
C LEU A 58 9.69 33.98 22.12
N HIS A 59 10.60 33.31 21.40
CA HIS A 59 12.04 33.49 21.62
C HIS A 59 12.48 34.92 21.30
N LEU A 60 12.05 35.47 20.16
CA LEU A 60 12.35 36.85 19.79
C LEU A 60 11.73 37.87 20.76
N GLU A 61 10.52 37.62 21.26
CA GLU A 61 9.89 38.45 22.30
C GLU A 61 10.72 38.44 23.60
N SER A 62 11.26 37.28 23.99
CA SER A 62 12.15 37.15 25.14
C SER A 62 13.46 37.92 24.94
N ASP A 63 14.08 37.81 23.75
CA ASP A 63 15.32 38.51 23.42
C ASP A 63 15.12 40.02 23.44
N ILE A 64 13.99 40.50 22.89
CA ILE A 64 13.61 41.92 22.94
C ILE A 64 13.49 42.40 24.38
N GLU A 65 12.87 41.62 25.26
CA GLU A 65 12.70 42.01 26.66
C GLU A 65 14.03 42.02 27.42
N SER A 66 14.89 41.01 27.20
CA SER A 66 16.26 40.98 27.75
C SER A 66 17.07 42.20 27.33
N LEU A 67 17.04 42.56 26.04
CA LEU A 67 17.77 43.72 25.53
C LEU A 67 17.24 45.05 26.10
N LYS A 68 15.93 45.15 26.36
CA LYS A 68 15.38 46.32 27.06
C LYS A 68 15.88 46.41 28.50
N GLU A 69 15.93 45.27 29.21
CA GLU A 69 16.45 45.24 30.58
C GLU A 69 17.94 45.61 30.63
N GLU A 70 18.75 45.09 29.70
CA GLU A 70 20.15 45.50 29.53
C GLU A 70 20.28 47.00 29.26
N LEU A 71 19.43 47.57 28.40
CA LEU A 71 19.45 49.01 28.12
C LEU A 71 19.11 49.85 29.35
N ILE A 72 18.13 49.41 30.16
CA ILE A 72 17.76 50.08 31.41
C ILE A 72 18.91 50.01 32.42
N THR A 73 19.52 48.84 32.60
CA THR A 73 20.65 48.65 33.53
C THR A 73 21.87 49.47 33.10
N LEU A 74 22.20 49.49 31.81
CA LEU A 74 23.30 50.29 31.28
C LEU A 74 23.08 51.79 31.50
N LYS A 75 21.86 52.28 31.25
CA LYS A 75 21.51 53.69 31.48
C LYS A 75 21.62 54.06 32.96
N LYS A 76 21.12 53.20 33.86
CA LYS A 76 21.23 53.40 35.31
C LYS A 76 22.69 53.42 35.76
N ASN A 77 23.51 52.48 35.28
CA ASN A 77 24.94 52.44 35.60
C ASN A 77 25.65 53.70 35.12
N HIS A 78 25.37 54.14 33.89
CA HIS A 78 25.94 55.38 33.37
C HIS A 78 25.55 56.62 34.19
N GLU A 79 24.28 56.73 34.61
CA GLU A 79 23.82 57.80 35.50
C GLU A 79 24.55 57.78 36.85
N MET A 80 24.77 56.58 37.42
CA MET A 80 25.55 56.41 38.65
C MET A 80 27.03 56.79 38.48
N ASP A 81 27.67 56.36 37.40
CA ASP A 81 29.08 56.67 37.11
C ASP A 81 29.28 58.17 36.88
N VAL A 82 28.37 58.82 36.15
CA VAL A 82 28.40 60.28 35.95
C VAL A 82 28.20 61.02 37.27
N ALA A 83 27.32 60.55 38.14
CA ALA A 83 27.14 61.11 39.48
C ALA A 83 28.42 60.97 40.33
N ALA A 84 29.03 59.78 40.34
CA ALA A 84 30.28 59.52 41.06
C ALA A 84 31.44 60.38 40.54
N LEU A 85 31.56 60.56 39.22
CA LEU A 85 32.57 61.45 38.62
C LEU A 85 32.31 62.92 38.96
N ARG A 86 31.05 63.36 39.00
CA ARG A 86 30.69 64.72 39.45
C ARG A 86 31.01 64.94 40.93
N ASP A 87 30.76 63.95 41.78
CA ASP A 87 31.14 63.97 43.19
C ASP A 87 32.67 64.01 43.35
N GLN A 88 33.39 63.25 42.54
CA GLN A 88 34.85 63.29 42.52
C GLN A 88 35.39 64.64 42.03
N ILE A 89 34.81 65.24 41.00
CA ILE A 89 35.20 66.57 40.50
C ILE A 89 34.88 67.67 41.52
N THR A 90 33.76 67.58 42.23
CA THR A 90 33.41 68.53 43.30
C THR A 90 34.29 68.35 44.54
N GLN A 91 34.71 67.13 44.88
CA GLN A 91 35.72 66.87 45.91
C GLN A 91 37.13 67.29 45.50
N VAL A 92 37.45 67.29 44.20
CA VAL A 92 38.75 67.72 43.63
C VAL A 92 38.77 69.21 43.29
N GLY A 93 37.66 69.94 43.50
CA GLY A 93 37.62 71.40 43.58
C GLY A 93 38.32 71.93 44.84
N VAL A 94 39.58 71.54 45.04
CA VAL A 94 40.41 71.88 46.19
C VAL A 94 41.71 72.51 45.69
N HIS A 95 41.77 73.81 45.97
CA HIS A 95 42.94 74.69 45.99
C HIS A 95 44.18 73.98 46.55
N VAL A 96 45.19 73.80 45.70
CA VAL A 96 46.51 73.27 46.09
C VAL A 96 47.35 74.44 46.60
N ASP A 97 47.22 74.76 47.88
CA ASP A 97 48.22 75.56 48.60
C ASP A 97 49.31 74.63 49.14
N VAL A 98 50.52 74.88 48.66
CA VAL A 98 51.74 74.16 49.01
C VAL A 98 52.21 74.66 50.37
N ASP A 99 51.91 73.91 51.43
CA ASP A 99 52.57 74.09 52.73
C ASP A 99 53.65 73.02 52.92
N ALA A 100 54.89 73.42 52.63
CA ALA A 100 56.08 72.60 52.82
C ALA A 100 56.45 72.57 54.31
N ALA A 101 55.81 71.66 55.05
CA ALA A 101 56.20 71.38 56.43
C ALA A 101 57.53 70.59 56.47
N LYS A 102 58.39 71.05 57.39
CA LYS A 102 59.74 70.60 57.79
C LYS A 102 60.09 69.16 57.43
N GLY A 103 61.24 69.03 56.76
CA GLY A 103 61.83 67.80 56.23
C GLY A 103 61.59 66.57 57.10
N GLN A 104 60.61 65.77 56.68
CA GLN A 104 60.64 64.35 56.94
C GLN A 104 61.84 63.77 56.18
N ASP A 105 62.50 62.78 56.76
CA ASP A 105 63.66 62.12 56.19
C ASP A 105 63.28 61.51 54.82
N LEU A 106 63.49 62.28 53.75
CA LEU A 106 63.12 61.93 52.39
C LEU A 106 63.74 60.61 51.96
N ALA A 107 64.91 60.26 52.52
CA ALA A 107 65.54 58.98 52.26
C ALA A 107 64.68 57.81 52.76
N LYS A 108 64.08 57.93 53.95
CA LYS A 108 63.23 56.89 54.54
C LYS A 108 61.89 56.75 53.81
N ILE A 109 61.28 57.86 53.39
CA ILE A 109 60.03 57.85 52.63
C ILE A 109 60.26 57.33 51.20
N MET A 110 61.36 57.72 50.56
CA MET A 110 61.73 57.18 49.25
C MET A 110 62.00 55.68 49.33
N GLU A 111 62.65 55.20 50.38
CA GLU A 111 62.87 53.76 50.60
C GLU A 111 61.55 53.01 50.87
N GLU A 112 60.66 53.55 51.72
CA GLU A 112 59.32 52.98 51.96
C GLU A 112 58.44 52.98 50.70
N MET A 113 58.52 54.03 49.87
CA MET A 113 57.86 54.09 48.57
C MET A 113 58.43 53.04 47.61
N ARG A 114 59.76 52.91 47.55
CA ARG A 114 60.44 51.91 46.72
C ARG A 114 60.04 50.50 47.13
N ALA A 115 60.06 50.20 48.42
CA ALA A 115 59.62 48.92 48.98
C ALA A 115 58.12 48.65 48.74
N LYS A 116 57.26 49.67 48.77
CA LYS A 116 55.84 49.54 48.39
C LYS A 116 55.67 49.22 46.90
N TYR A 117 56.35 49.94 46.02
CA TYR A 117 56.29 49.69 44.58
C TYR A 117 56.85 48.34 44.21
N GLU A 118 57.95 47.92 44.81
CA GLU A 118 58.53 46.59 44.60
C GLU A 118 57.58 45.49 45.06
N ARG A 119 56.94 45.65 46.22
CA ARG A 119 55.91 44.71 46.71
C ARG A 119 54.69 44.65 45.79
N ILE A 120 54.23 45.79 45.25
CA ILE A 120 53.10 45.85 44.30
C ILE A 120 53.50 45.21 42.96
N ALA A 121 54.69 45.49 42.44
CA ALA A 121 55.17 44.92 41.19
C ALA A 121 55.31 43.39 41.29
N LEU A 122 55.85 42.89 42.41
CA LEU A 122 56.02 41.46 42.65
C LEU A 122 54.66 40.77 42.85
N LYS A 123 53.73 41.41 43.56
CA LYS A 123 52.35 40.93 43.72
C LYS A 123 51.62 40.88 42.37
N ASN A 124 51.72 41.94 41.56
CA ASN A 124 51.10 41.99 40.23
C ASN A 124 51.70 40.92 39.31
N GLN A 125 53.01 40.71 39.34
CA GLN A 125 53.65 39.62 38.57
C GLN A 125 53.14 38.24 38.99
N GLN A 126 52.97 38.00 40.29
CA GLN A 126 52.42 36.75 40.81
C GLN A 126 50.95 36.56 40.38
N GLU A 127 50.13 37.58 40.57
CA GLU A 127 48.71 37.57 40.18
C GLU A 127 48.53 37.37 38.67
N LEU A 128 49.36 38.02 37.86
CA LEU A 128 49.35 37.87 36.41
C LEU A 128 49.72 36.45 35.98
N LYS A 129 50.73 35.83 36.62
CA LYS A 129 51.09 34.43 36.36
C LYS A 129 49.95 33.48 36.72
N VAL A 130 49.36 33.62 37.90
CA VAL A 130 48.24 32.79 38.34
C VAL A 130 47.03 32.97 37.41
N TRP A 131 46.75 34.20 37.00
CA TRP A 131 45.68 34.49 36.05
C TRP A 131 45.94 33.84 34.69
N HIS A 132 47.15 33.95 34.14
CA HIS A 132 47.51 33.29 32.89
C HIS A 132 47.46 31.76 32.99
N GLU A 133 47.96 31.17 34.07
CA GLU A 133 47.87 29.72 34.30
C GLU A 133 46.41 29.26 34.41
N SER A 134 45.56 30.05 35.08
CA SER A 134 44.11 29.78 35.16
C SER A 134 43.45 29.86 33.78
N GLN A 135 43.79 30.84 32.95
CA GLN A 135 43.24 30.97 31.60
C GLN A 135 43.71 29.85 30.67
N ILE A 136 44.99 29.46 30.75
CA ILE A 136 45.52 28.33 29.97
C ILE A 136 44.82 27.03 30.37
N THR A 137 44.63 26.79 31.66
CA THR A 137 43.95 25.58 32.14
C THR A 137 42.48 25.56 31.73
N GLU A 138 41.76 26.69 31.82
CA GLU A 138 40.38 26.81 31.35
C GLU A 138 40.25 26.52 29.85
N VAL A 139 41.09 27.14 29.01
CA VAL A 139 41.11 26.89 27.57
C VAL A 139 41.47 25.44 27.27
N GLN A 140 42.43 24.87 27.99
CA GLN A 140 42.82 23.47 27.82
C GLN A 140 41.66 22.52 28.14
N VAL A 141 40.90 22.78 29.21
CA VAL A 141 39.70 22.00 29.55
C VAL A 141 38.66 22.12 28.44
N GLN A 142 38.33 23.33 28.00
CA GLN A 142 37.36 23.55 26.91
C GLN A 142 37.78 22.83 25.61
N VAL A 143 39.07 22.90 25.24
CA VAL A 143 39.60 22.20 24.07
C VAL A 143 39.48 20.68 24.22
N THR A 144 39.75 20.14 25.41
CA THR A 144 39.62 18.69 25.66
C THR A 144 38.16 18.23 25.61
N GLU A 145 37.24 18.99 26.19
CA GLU A 145 35.79 18.74 26.14
C GLU A 145 35.29 18.81 24.70
N SER A 146 35.59 19.90 23.97
CA SER A 146 35.21 20.05 22.56
C SER A 146 35.80 18.95 21.68
N SER A 147 37.05 18.53 21.93
CA SER A 147 37.68 17.44 21.18
C SER A 147 37.01 16.09 21.47
N SER A 148 36.62 15.84 22.72
CA SER A 148 35.90 14.63 23.11
C SER A 148 34.50 14.57 22.49
N ALA A 149 33.75 15.67 22.54
CA ALA A 149 32.43 15.79 21.94
C ALA A 149 32.49 15.63 20.42
N LEU A 150 33.51 16.20 19.77
CA LEU A 150 33.73 16.02 18.33
C LEU A 150 34.03 14.56 17.98
N LYS A 151 34.87 13.87 18.77
CA LYS A 151 35.12 12.43 18.58
C LYS A 151 33.84 11.63 18.72
N GLU A 152 33.05 11.86 19.76
CA GLU A 152 31.77 11.18 19.96
C GLU A 152 30.81 11.42 18.78
N ALA A 153 30.63 12.68 18.36
CA ALA A 153 29.80 13.01 17.21
C ALA A 153 30.28 12.32 15.91
N THR A 154 31.59 12.27 15.66
CA THR A 154 32.13 11.57 14.49
C THR A 154 31.91 10.05 14.54
N THR A 155 31.96 9.43 15.73
CA THR A 155 31.67 8.01 15.90
C THR A 155 30.19 7.71 15.62
N VAL A 156 29.26 8.50 16.19
CA VAL A 156 27.82 8.37 15.96
C VAL A 156 27.47 8.58 14.49
N MET A 157 28.09 9.56 13.82
CA MET A 157 27.91 9.79 12.38
C MET A 157 28.37 8.58 11.56
N SER A 158 29.54 8.02 11.89
CA SER A 158 30.09 6.83 11.21
C SER A 158 29.20 5.60 11.40
N GLU A 159 28.72 5.36 12.62
CA GLU A 159 27.82 4.26 12.93
C GLU A 159 26.46 4.40 12.22
N THR A 160 25.90 5.61 12.21
CA THR A 160 24.64 5.90 11.51
C THR A 160 24.80 5.68 10.01
N ARG A 161 25.93 6.11 9.43
CA ARG A 161 26.24 5.85 8.02
C ARG A 161 26.35 4.36 7.72
N ARG A 162 27.00 3.57 8.59
CA ARG A 162 27.07 2.11 8.45
C ARG A 162 25.70 1.44 8.52
N LYS A 163 24.85 1.85 9.49
CA LYS A 163 23.47 1.36 9.61
C LYS A 163 22.65 1.67 8.37
N HIS A 164 22.76 2.89 7.84
CA HIS A 164 22.08 3.28 6.61
C HIS A 164 22.52 2.42 5.42
N GLN A 165 23.83 2.22 5.23
CA GLN A 165 24.35 1.35 4.17
C GLN A 165 23.88 -0.10 4.30
N ALA A 166 23.81 -0.64 5.51
CA ALA A 166 23.29 -1.98 5.76
C ALA A 166 21.80 -2.10 5.37
N LEU A 167 20.98 -1.13 5.78
CA LEU A 167 19.56 -1.07 5.42
C LEU A 167 19.35 -0.89 3.91
N ASP A 168 20.18 -0.11 3.23
CA ASP A 168 20.13 0.04 1.77
C ASP A 168 20.44 -1.30 1.07
N ILE A 169 21.43 -2.06 1.55
CA ILE A 169 21.75 -3.38 1.01
C ILE A 169 20.59 -4.35 1.23
N GLU A 170 20.00 -4.36 2.44
CA GLU A 170 18.83 -5.17 2.74
C GLU A 170 17.66 -4.83 1.80
N LEU A 171 17.39 -3.53 1.60
CA LEU A 171 16.36 -3.06 0.68
C LEU A 171 16.62 -3.52 -0.76
N GLN A 172 17.86 -3.39 -1.27
CA GLN A 172 18.20 -3.86 -2.61
C GLN A 172 18.05 -5.38 -2.74
N SER A 173 18.42 -6.14 -1.70
CA SER A 173 18.27 -7.59 -1.69
C SER A 173 16.79 -8.00 -1.70
N ALA A 174 15.93 -7.30 -0.95
CA ALA A 174 14.50 -7.55 -0.90
C ALA A 174 13.82 -7.20 -2.23
N LEU A 175 14.23 -6.11 -2.90
CA LEU A 175 13.76 -5.77 -4.24
C LEU A 175 14.17 -6.82 -5.27
N SER A 176 15.40 -7.33 -5.21
CA SER A 176 15.86 -8.42 -6.07
C SER A 176 15.05 -9.70 -5.85
N LEU A 177 14.78 -10.06 -4.60
CA LEU A 177 13.95 -11.21 -4.25
C LEU A 177 12.51 -11.04 -4.73
N LYS A 178 11.92 -9.85 -4.55
CA LYS A 178 10.59 -9.55 -5.08
C LYS A 178 10.55 -9.75 -6.60
N ALA A 179 11.53 -9.20 -7.32
CA ALA A 179 11.58 -9.29 -8.77
C ALA A 179 11.72 -10.76 -9.25
N SER A 180 12.50 -11.58 -8.56
CA SER A 180 12.62 -13.00 -8.89
C SER A 180 11.33 -13.77 -8.60
N LEU A 181 10.66 -13.51 -7.48
CA LEU A 181 9.36 -14.12 -7.16
C LEU A 181 8.29 -13.74 -8.18
N GLU A 182 8.18 -12.47 -8.56
CA GLU A 182 7.26 -12.03 -9.62
C GLU A 182 7.56 -12.71 -10.96
N ALA A 183 8.85 -12.88 -11.32
CA ALA A 183 9.23 -13.60 -12.52
C ALA A 183 8.80 -15.08 -12.46
N THR A 184 8.98 -15.74 -11.33
CA THR A 184 8.52 -17.13 -11.15
C THR A 184 7.00 -17.26 -11.18
N LEU A 185 6.27 -16.28 -10.63
CA LEU A 185 4.81 -16.25 -10.68
C LEU A 185 4.33 -16.15 -12.13
N ARG A 186 4.88 -15.22 -12.92
CA ARG A 186 4.54 -15.07 -14.34
C ARG A 186 4.85 -16.33 -15.15
N ASP A 187 5.98 -16.99 -14.89
CA ASP A 187 6.33 -18.27 -15.56
C ASP A 187 5.33 -19.37 -15.21
N LEU A 188 4.92 -19.48 -13.94
CA LEU A 188 3.90 -20.44 -13.52
C LEU A 188 2.53 -20.14 -14.15
N GLU A 189 2.08 -18.90 -14.12
CA GLU A 189 0.84 -18.47 -14.78
C GLU A 189 0.84 -18.81 -16.27
N MET A 190 1.96 -18.54 -16.97
CA MET A 190 2.10 -18.89 -18.38
C MET A 190 2.01 -20.40 -18.63
N ARG A 191 2.68 -21.21 -17.80
CA ARG A 191 2.62 -22.68 -17.90
C ARG A 191 1.22 -23.21 -17.64
N TYR A 192 0.54 -22.70 -16.62
CA TYR A 192 -0.84 -23.09 -16.33
C TYR A 192 -1.79 -22.69 -17.45
N ASN A 193 -1.61 -21.51 -18.05
CA ASN A 193 -2.41 -21.09 -19.19
C ASN A 193 -2.24 -22.04 -20.39
N ILE A 194 -0.99 -22.44 -20.70
CA ILE A 194 -0.71 -23.41 -21.77
C ILE A 194 -1.39 -24.77 -21.49
N GLU A 195 -1.33 -25.27 -20.25
CA GLU A 195 -2.01 -26.53 -19.90
C GLU A 195 -3.55 -26.38 -19.98
N LEU A 196 -4.11 -25.24 -19.58
CA LEU A 196 -5.55 -24.97 -19.73
C LEU A 196 -5.97 -24.92 -21.20
N GLU A 197 -5.20 -24.24 -22.06
CA GLU A 197 -5.43 -24.23 -23.51
C GLU A 197 -5.38 -25.64 -24.09
N ARG A 198 -4.43 -26.46 -23.64
CA ARG A 198 -4.33 -27.87 -24.04
C ARG A 198 -5.56 -28.67 -23.62
N TYR A 199 -6.03 -28.55 -22.38
CA TYR A 199 -7.25 -29.23 -21.94
C TYR A 199 -8.49 -28.73 -22.68
N ASN A 200 -8.61 -27.43 -22.93
CA ASN A 200 -9.69 -26.86 -23.73
C ASN A 200 -9.69 -27.42 -25.16
N ALA A 201 -8.53 -27.58 -25.79
CA ALA A 201 -8.42 -28.19 -27.11
C ALA A 201 -8.92 -29.65 -27.12
N ILE A 202 -8.60 -30.43 -26.07
CA ILE A 202 -9.11 -31.80 -25.90
C ILE A 202 -10.63 -31.81 -25.72
N ILE A 203 -11.16 -30.91 -24.88
CA ILE A 203 -12.60 -30.79 -24.65
C ILE A 203 -13.32 -30.45 -25.96
N LEU A 204 -12.82 -29.48 -26.72
CA LEU A 204 -13.40 -29.08 -28.02
C LEU A 204 -13.40 -30.24 -29.01
N ARG A 205 -12.31 -31.01 -29.06
CA ARG A 205 -12.24 -32.21 -29.89
C ARG A 205 -13.30 -33.25 -29.50
N PHE A 206 -13.46 -33.54 -28.21
CA PHE A 206 -14.49 -34.49 -27.77
C PHE A 206 -15.91 -33.96 -27.98
N GLN A 207 -16.13 -32.65 -27.86
CA GLN A 207 -17.41 -32.04 -28.21
C GLN A 207 -17.73 -32.21 -29.69
N ASP A 208 -16.74 -32.00 -30.58
CA ASP A 208 -16.89 -32.21 -32.02
C ASP A 208 -17.22 -33.68 -32.34
N GLU A 209 -16.44 -34.63 -31.81
CA GLU A 209 -16.70 -36.08 -31.95
C GLU A 209 -18.11 -36.46 -31.46
N LEU A 210 -18.57 -35.91 -30.32
CA LEU A 210 -19.93 -36.12 -29.82
C LEU A 210 -21.01 -35.55 -30.74
N THR A 211 -20.77 -34.36 -31.32
CA THR A 211 -21.72 -33.76 -32.27
C THR A 211 -21.81 -34.56 -33.56
N GLN A 212 -20.69 -35.09 -34.05
CA GLN A 212 -20.65 -35.96 -35.22
C GLN A 212 -21.42 -37.25 -34.98
N ILE A 213 -21.16 -37.95 -33.86
CA ILE A 213 -21.88 -39.19 -33.51
C ILE A 213 -23.39 -38.92 -33.39
N ARG A 214 -23.80 -37.78 -32.80
CA ARG A 214 -25.22 -37.41 -32.72
C ARG A 214 -25.83 -37.19 -34.11
N ALA A 215 -25.11 -36.55 -35.03
CA ALA A 215 -25.56 -36.37 -36.40
C ALA A 215 -25.71 -37.72 -37.12
N ASP A 216 -24.74 -38.62 -36.97
CA ASP A 216 -24.76 -39.97 -37.55
C ASP A 216 -25.95 -40.79 -37.01
N ILE A 217 -26.22 -40.73 -35.69
CA ILE A 217 -27.38 -41.40 -35.08
C ILE A 217 -28.69 -40.84 -35.67
N GLN A 218 -28.80 -39.52 -35.82
CA GLN A 218 -29.99 -38.91 -36.42
C GLN A 218 -30.17 -39.33 -37.88
N GLN A 219 -29.09 -39.41 -38.66
CA GLN A 219 -29.13 -39.89 -40.03
C GLN A 219 -29.57 -41.35 -40.08
N ASN A 220 -28.92 -42.23 -39.32
CA ASN A 220 -29.27 -43.65 -39.25
C ASN A 220 -30.74 -43.83 -38.85
N THR A 221 -31.24 -43.06 -37.89
CA THR A 221 -32.65 -43.11 -37.46
C THR A 221 -33.60 -42.81 -38.63
N ARG A 222 -33.31 -41.78 -39.44
CA ARG A 222 -34.11 -41.46 -40.63
C ARG A 222 -34.04 -42.57 -41.68
N GLU A 223 -32.88 -43.16 -41.89
CA GLU A 223 -32.70 -44.28 -42.82
C GLU A 223 -33.48 -45.52 -42.36
N TYR A 224 -33.45 -45.84 -41.06
CA TYR A 224 -34.25 -46.91 -40.46
C TYR A 224 -35.74 -46.66 -40.58
N GLU A 225 -36.21 -45.43 -40.35
CA GLU A 225 -37.62 -45.06 -40.54
C GLU A 225 -38.06 -45.23 -42.00
N LEU A 226 -37.22 -44.83 -42.96
CA LEU A 226 -37.49 -45.03 -44.39
C LEU A 226 -37.57 -46.52 -44.74
N LEU A 227 -36.62 -47.32 -44.27
CA LEU A 227 -36.60 -48.76 -44.51
C LEU A 227 -37.82 -49.45 -43.88
N LEU A 228 -38.22 -49.05 -42.68
CA LEU A 228 -39.42 -49.54 -42.02
C LEU A 228 -40.68 -49.19 -42.84
N ASN A 229 -40.78 -47.97 -43.36
CA ASN A 229 -41.89 -47.58 -44.23
C ASN A 229 -41.95 -48.43 -45.50
N ILE A 230 -40.81 -48.73 -46.14
CA ILE A 230 -40.75 -49.63 -47.30
C ILE A 230 -41.18 -51.04 -46.91
N LYS A 231 -40.69 -51.56 -45.78
CA LYS A 231 -41.09 -52.87 -45.27
C LYS A 231 -42.60 -52.97 -45.07
N VAL A 232 -43.21 -51.96 -44.43
CA VAL A 232 -44.67 -51.93 -44.19
C VAL A 232 -45.44 -51.93 -45.52
N LYS A 233 -44.97 -51.18 -46.53
CA LYS A 233 -45.57 -51.20 -47.88
C LYS A 233 -45.48 -52.57 -48.54
N LEU A 234 -44.30 -53.19 -48.52
CA LEU A 234 -44.09 -54.53 -49.07
C LEU A 234 -44.92 -55.59 -48.34
N GLU A 235 -45.06 -55.50 -47.01
CA GLU A 235 -45.92 -56.39 -46.24
C GLU A 235 -47.40 -56.24 -46.64
N ALA A 236 -47.85 -55.03 -46.95
CA ALA A 236 -49.20 -54.78 -47.48
C ALA A 236 -49.37 -55.36 -48.89
N GLU A 237 -48.39 -55.19 -49.78
CA GLU A 237 -48.40 -55.80 -51.12
C GLU A 237 -48.42 -57.32 -51.06
N ILE A 238 -47.61 -57.95 -50.20
CA ILE A 238 -47.63 -59.41 -49.99
C ILE A 238 -48.98 -59.88 -49.45
N ALA A 239 -49.59 -59.14 -48.52
CA ALA A 239 -50.92 -59.47 -48.00
C ALA A 239 -51.97 -59.43 -49.12
N GLU A 240 -51.92 -58.42 -49.99
CA GLU A 240 -52.81 -58.31 -51.16
C GLU A 240 -52.54 -59.42 -52.18
N TYR A 241 -51.27 -59.75 -52.46
CA TYR A 241 -50.94 -60.87 -53.35
C TYR A 241 -51.46 -62.20 -52.80
N ARG A 242 -51.35 -62.46 -51.49
CA ARG A 242 -51.94 -63.65 -50.85
C ARG A 242 -53.46 -63.68 -51.02
N ARG A 243 -54.15 -62.55 -50.79
CA ARG A 243 -55.60 -62.39 -51.00
C ARG A 243 -56.02 -62.74 -52.43
N LEU A 244 -55.23 -62.35 -53.43
CA LEU A 244 -55.49 -62.63 -54.85
C LEU A 244 -55.20 -64.09 -55.24
N LEU A 245 -54.14 -64.69 -54.67
CA LEU A 245 -53.71 -66.07 -54.96
C LEU A 245 -54.58 -67.15 -54.31
N ASP A 246 -55.17 -66.87 -53.14
CA ASP A 246 -56.12 -67.77 -52.48
C ASP A 246 -57.45 -67.91 -53.25
N GLY A 247 -57.58 -67.25 -54.42
CA GLY A 247 -58.75 -67.29 -55.29
C GLY A 247 -59.85 -66.41 -54.69
N GLY A 248 -60.18 -65.31 -55.37
CA GLY A 248 -61.13 -64.31 -54.88
C GLY A 248 -62.39 -64.92 -54.26
N ALA A 249 -62.45 -64.92 -52.93
CA ALA A 249 -63.70 -65.05 -52.21
C ALA A 249 -64.33 -63.67 -52.15
N ASP A 250 -65.58 -63.62 -52.61
CA ASP A 250 -66.53 -62.52 -52.54
C ASP A 250 -66.15 -61.33 -51.67
N LEU A 251 -66.30 -60.15 -52.28
CA LEU A 251 -66.56 -58.90 -51.56
C LEU A 251 -67.66 -59.13 -50.51
N LYS A 252 -67.27 -59.33 -49.25
CA LYS A 252 -68.14 -59.13 -48.09
C LYS A 252 -67.59 -57.99 -47.24
N LEU A 253 -68.47 -57.02 -47.04
CA LEU A 253 -68.25 -55.70 -46.48
C LEU A 253 -68.08 -55.73 -44.94
N GLU A 254 -67.43 -56.74 -44.37
CA GLU A 254 -67.24 -56.87 -42.90
C GLU A 254 -65.78 -57.02 -42.45
N ASP A 255 -64.84 -57.40 -43.34
CA ASP A 255 -63.43 -57.58 -42.96
C ASP A 255 -62.61 -56.27 -42.91
N ALA A 256 -63.26 -55.12 -43.15
CA ALA A 256 -62.64 -53.80 -43.00
C ALA A 256 -62.50 -53.37 -41.52
N VAL A 257 -62.90 -54.21 -40.55
CA VAL A 257 -62.90 -53.87 -39.12
C VAL A 257 -62.12 -54.88 -38.28
N ASP A 258 -61.02 -55.43 -38.79
CA ASP A 258 -60.00 -56.00 -37.89
C ASP A 258 -58.78 -55.08 -37.87
N LYS A 259 -58.86 -54.08 -36.99
CA LYS A 259 -57.69 -53.34 -36.51
C LYS A 259 -56.71 -54.35 -35.88
N LYS A 260 -55.79 -54.89 -36.68
CA LYS A 260 -54.57 -55.49 -36.14
C LYS A 260 -53.75 -54.37 -35.51
N THR A 261 -53.98 -54.16 -34.22
CA THR A 261 -53.17 -53.31 -33.36
C THR A 261 -51.76 -53.89 -33.31
N ALA A 262 -50.86 -53.35 -34.12
CA ALA A 262 -49.43 -53.62 -33.98
C ALA A 262 -48.96 -52.99 -32.66
N GLN A 263 -48.71 -53.82 -31.64
CA GLN A 263 -48.08 -53.37 -30.40
C GLN A 263 -46.60 -53.08 -30.67
N THR A 264 -46.23 -51.80 -30.74
CA THR A 264 -44.82 -51.39 -30.76
C THR A 264 -44.34 -51.27 -29.32
N LYS A 265 -43.43 -52.16 -28.91
CA LYS A 265 -42.79 -52.12 -27.59
C LYS A 265 -41.53 -51.26 -27.70
N VAL A 266 -41.55 -50.06 -27.10
CA VAL A 266 -40.38 -49.17 -27.04
C VAL A 266 -39.74 -49.32 -25.66
N GLU A 267 -38.50 -49.79 -25.65
CA GLU A 267 -37.69 -49.94 -24.44
C GLU A 267 -36.75 -48.73 -24.34
N ILE A 268 -36.97 -47.87 -23.33
CA ILE A 268 -36.11 -46.70 -23.08
C ILE A 268 -35.23 -47.02 -21.88
N VAL A 269 -33.92 -47.09 -22.12
CA VAL A 269 -32.91 -47.31 -21.07
C VAL A 269 -32.32 -45.97 -20.69
N SER A 270 -32.48 -45.56 -19.44
CA SER A 270 -31.94 -44.30 -18.90
C SER A 270 -30.76 -44.62 -18.01
N GLN A 271 -29.56 -44.19 -18.40
CA GLN A 271 -28.34 -44.34 -17.58
C GLN A 271 -27.91 -42.98 -17.05
N THR A 272 -27.69 -42.88 -15.73
CA THR A 272 -27.24 -41.65 -15.07
C THR A 272 -25.82 -41.83 -14.56
N PHE A 273 -24.93 -40.96 -15.03
CA PHE A 273 -23.51 -40.94 -14.67
C PHE A 273 -23.23 -39.70 -13.81
N VAL A 274 -22.59 -39.91 -12.66
CA VAL A 274 -22.02 -38.85 -11.82
C VAL A 274 -20.52 -39.16 -11.69
N ASP A 275 -19.67 -38.19 -12.02
CA ASP A 275 -18.20 -38.31 -12.01
C ASP A 275 -17.66 -39.56 -12.74
N GLY A 276 -18.27 -39.92 -13.87
CA GLY A 276 -17.82 -41.03 -14.72
C GLY A 276 -18.12 -42.43 -14.18
N LYS A 277 -18.86 -42.56 -13.07
CA LYS A 277 -19.30 -43.85 -12.53
C LYS A 277 -20.81 -44.00 -12.68
N LEU A 278 -21.27 -45.19 -13.10
CA LEU A 278 -22.69 -45.49 -13.27
C LEU A 278 -23.33 -45.64 -11.88
N VAL A 279 -24.24 -44.73 -11.53
CA VAL A 279 -24.87 -44.69 -10.19
C VAL A 279 -26.27 -45.31 -10.21
N SER A 280 -26.97 -45.28 -11.35
CA SER A 280 -28.26 -45.93 -11.51
C SER A 280 -28.59 -46.27 -12.97
N GLU A 281 -29.21 -47.42 -13.16
CA GLU A 281 -29.80 -47.87 -14.43
C GLU A 281 -31.28 -48.20 -14.17
N SER A 282 -32.19 -47.50 -14.85
CA SER A 282 -33.62 -47.84 -14.84
C SER A 282 -34.08 -48.25 -16.23
N LYS A 283 -34.89 -49.31 -16.27
CA LYS A 283 -35.50 -49.86 -17.48
C LYS A 283 -36.99 -49.67 -17.41
N ASP A 284 -37.50 -48.73 -18.20
CA ASP A 284 -38.92 -48.41 -18.27
C ASP A 284 -39.50 -48.95 -19.60
N ILE A 285 -40.43 -49.88 -19.47
CA ILE A 285 -41.11 -50.51 -20.60
C ILE A 285 -42.44 -49.79 -20.79
N LYS A 286 -42.53 -48.90 -21.79
CA LYS A 286 -43.81 -48.31 -22.18
C LYS A 286 -44.39 -49.08 -23.36
N THR A 287 -45.48 -49.79 -23.09
CA THR A 287 -46.35 -50.36 -24.12
C THR A 287 -47.41 -49.31 -24.45
N SER A 288 -47.37 -48.74 -25.65
CA SER A 288 -48.46 -47.92 -26.15
C SER A 288 -49.28 -48.73 -27.14
N GLU A 289 -50.49 -49.09 -26.73
CA GLU A 289 -51.51 -49.58 -27.66
C GLU A 289 -52.11 -48.38 -28.38
N LYS A 290 -51.77 -48.19 -29.66
CA LYS A 290 -52.57 -47.31 -30.52
C LYS A 290 -53.84 -48.04 -30.92
N LYS A 291 -54.93 -47.72 -30.21
CA LYS A 291 -56.29 -48.17 -30.53
C LYS A 291 -56.81 -47.55 -31.82
#